data_AF-A0A2P5WFX2-F1
#
_entry.id   AF-A0A2P5WFX2-F1
#
_cell.length_a   1.000
_cell.length_b   1.000
_cell.length_c   1.000
_cell.angle_alpha   90.00
_cell.angle_beta   90.00
_cell.angle_gamma   90.00
#
_symmetry.space_group_name_H-M   'P 1'
#
loop_
_entity.id
_entity.type
_entity.pdbx_description
1 polymer ?
#
loop_
_entity_poly.entity_id
_entity_poly.type
_entity_poly.pdbx_seq_one_letter_code
_entity_poly.pdbx_strand_id
1 'polypeptide(L)'
;MLRYQWEDAVRFWNSKKGEDRERVGTSSRQKQKFTHTAGSKSFACVAQAEEASPGQKVGRLQLFNITHRKKDGTPMSSEAAEIMDIDNRIINEVLGPERYGRVRFQGSGVNPTQYFGSTSHQYMPSESQSQAEVQRLKDQIVQIQASTDEKISQLRAEAAARDAEAAAREAEQNRKYNELQQQLQSMMTMFHQFQNPPS
;
A
#
# COMPACT_ATOMS: atom_id res chain seq x y z
N MET A 1 -13.05 45.85 21.76
CA MET A 1 -11.73 45.22 22.02
C MET A 1 -11.03 44.90 20.69
N LEU A 2 -10.70 45.92 19.87
CA LEU A 2 -10.15 45.76 18.50
C LEU A 2 -9.03 46.77 18.15
N ARG A 3 -8.64 47.65 19.08
CA ARG A 3 -7.71 48.76 18.77
C ARG A 3 -6.24 48.35 18.61
N TYR A 4 -5.87 47.12 18.99
CA TYR A 4 -4.47 46.64 18.97
C TYR A 4 -4.11 45.74 17.78
N GLN A 5 -5.06 45.28 16.96
CA GLN A 5 -4.78 44.31 15.89
C GLN A 5 -3.95 44.89 14.72
N TRP A 6 -4.09 46.19 14.43
CA TRP A 6 -3.33 46.82 13.35
C TRP A 6 -1.89 47.09 13.78
N GLU A 7 -1.66 47.45 15.05
CA GLU A 7 -0.31 47.62 15.61
C GLU A 7 0.46 46.30 15.55
N ASP A 8 -0.19 45.19 15.89
CA ASP A 8 0.39 43.85 15.79
C ASP A 8 0.76 43.48 14.35
N ALA A 9 -0.11 43.79 13.39
CA ALA A 9 0.15 43.54 11.97
C ALA A 9 1.33 44.39 11.45
N VAL A 10 1.36 45.68 11.79
CA VAL A 10 2.46 46.59 11.43
C VAL A 10 3.78 46.11 12.05
N ARG A 11 3.78 45.76 13.34
CA ARG A 11 4.95 45.18 14.02
C ARG A 11 5.40 43.88 13.38
N PHE A 12 4.46 43.01 12.96
CA PHE A 12 4.79 41.76 12.28
C PHE A 12 5.45 41.99 10.92
N TRP A 13 4.88 42.85 10.07
CA TRP A 13 5.43 43.10 8.73
C TRP A 13 6.77 43.85 8.77
N ASN A 14 6.97 44.71 9.78
CA ASN A 14 8.26 45.37 10.04
C ASN A 14 9.29 44.46 10.75
N SER A 15 8.89 43.26 11.19
CA SER A 15 9.81 42.30 11.79
C SER A 15 10.61 41.56 10.74
N LYS A 16 11.73 40.95 11.15
CA LYS A 16 12.55 40.10 10.27
C LYS A 16 11.75 38.96 9.63
N LYS A 17 10.80 38.39 10.38
CA LYS A 17 9.91 37.32 9.91
C LYS A 17 8.96 37.80 8.80
N GLY A 18 8.51 39.05 8.86
CA GLY A 18 7.69 39.67 7.82
C GLY A 18 8.50 39.89 6.53
N GLU A 19 9.69 40.47 6.66
CA GLU A 19 10.64 40.72 5.57
C GLU A 19 11.06 39.40 4.87
N ASP A 20 11.36 38.35 5.64
CA ASP A 20 11.68 37.03 5.08
C ASP A 20 10.51 36.44 4.28
N ARG A 21 9.29 36.61 4.78
CA ARG A 21 8.07 36.14 4.10
C ARG A 21 7.79 36.91 2.81
N GLU A 22 8.04 38.22 2.81
CA GLU A 22 7.97 39.05 1.60
C GLU A 22 8.99 38.60 0.56
N ARG A 23 10.26 38.42 0.96
CA ARG A 23 11.34 37.95 0.07
C ARG A 23 10.97 36.63 -0.59
N VAL A 24 10.50 35.66 0.21
CA VAL A 24 10.03 34.36 -0.30
C VAL A 24 8.85 34.57 -1.25
N GLY A 25 7.85 35.35 -0.87
CA GLY A 25 6.67 35.62 -1.71
C GLY A 25 7.03 36.27 -3.05
N THR A 26 7.96 37.22 -3.08
CA THR A 26 8.43 37.88 -4.30
C THR A 26 9.23 36.92 -5.18
N SER A 27 10.15 36.14 -4.62
CA SER A 27 10.88 35.12 -5.37
C SER A 27 9.94 34.04 -5.94
N SER A 28 8.94 33.62 -5.18
CA SER A 28 7.92 32.66 -5.63
C SER A 28 7.07 33.23 -6.77
N ARG A 29 6.61 34.49 -6.67
CA ARG A 29 5.85 35.17 -7.73
C ARG A 29 6.66 35.31 -9.01
N GLN A 30 7.96 35.61 -8.91
CA GLN A 30 8.86 35.67 -10.07
C GLN A 30 8.99 34.31 -10.79
N LYS A 31 8.81 33.20 -10.08
CA LYS A 31 8.85 31.85 -10.66
C LYS A 31 7.52 31.40 -11.28
N GLN A 32 6.44 32.16 -11.09
CA GLN A 32 5.14 31.84 -11.67
C GLN A 32 5.16 32.17 -13.17
N LYS A 33 5.28 31.15 -14.01
CA LYS A 33 5.40 31.30 -15.48
C LYS A 33 4.07 31.54 -16.19
N PHE A 34 2.96 31.05 -15.64
CA PHE A 34 1.63 31.17 -16.23
C PHE A 34 0.54 31.18 -15.16
N THR A 35 -0.62 31.75 -15.49
CA THR A 35 -1.83 31.75 -14.65
C THR A 35 -2.69 30.52 -14.97
N HIS A 36 -3.77 30.27 -14.24
CA HIS A 36 -4.77 29.26 -14.61
C HIS A 36 -5.94 29.89 -15.37
N THR A 37 -6.66 29.12 -16.18
CA THR A 37 -7.82 29.53 -16.99
C THR A 37 -9.16 29.38 -16.25
N ALA A 38 -9.18 28.89 -15.01
CA ALA A 38 -10.42 28.67 -14.24
C ALA A 38 -11.21 29.96 -13.92
N GLY A 39 -10.63 31.15 -14.17
CA GLY A 39 -11.26 32.43 -13.92
C GLY A 39 -11.54 32.63 -12.43
N SER A 40 -12.74 33.12 -12.09
CA SER A 40 -13.16 33.33 -10.70
C SER A 40 -13.49 32.05 -9.93
N LYS A 41 -13.47 30.88 -10.59
CA LYS A 41 -13.73 29.60 -9.92
C LYS A 41 -12.49 29.14 -9.17
N SER A 42 -12.67 28.76 -7.91
CA SER A 42 -11.62 28.13 -7.12
C SER A 42 -11.30 26.73 -7.66
N PHE A 43 -10.09 26.24 -7.40
CA PHE A 43 -9.71 24.85 -7.76
C PHE A 43 -10.59 23.80 -7.09
N ALA A 44 -11.11 24.06 -5.88
CA ALA A 44 -12.05 23.16 -5.22
C ALA A 44 -13.37 23.07 -5.99
N CYS A 45 -13.92 24.20 -6.45
CA CYS A 45 -15.14 24.20 -7.26
C CYS A 45 -14.93 23.54 -8.63
N VAL A 46 -13.76 23.76 -9.26
CA VAL A 46 -13.43 23.08 -10.54
C VAL A 46 -13.35 21.58 -10.35
N ALA A 47 -12.65 21.12 -9.30
CA ALA A 47 -12.55 19.69 -9.00
C ALA A 47 -13.92 19.08 -8.77
N GLN A 48 -14.76 19.70 -7.92
CA GLN A 48 -16.09 19.20 -7.62
C GLN A 48 -17.00 19.12 -8.85
N ALA A 49 -16.90 20.07 -9.78
CA ALA A 49 -17.69 20.05 -11.02
C ALA A 49 -17.28 18.91 -11.97
N GLU A 50 -16.06 18.41 -11.84
CA GLU A 50 -15.47 17.36 -12.69
C GLU A 50 -15.45 15.98 -12.01
N GLU A 51 -16.01 15.87 -10.80
CA GLU A 51 -16.24 14.57 -10.16
C GLU A 51 -17.33 13.81 -10.92
N ALA A 52 -16.94 12.79 -11.68
CA ALA A 52 -17.84 11.97 -12.49
C ALA A 52 -18.81 11.13 -11.62
N SER A 53 -18.41 10.78 -10.39
CA SER A 53 -19.23 10.03 -9.45
C SER A 53 -18.86 10.38 -7.99
N PRO A 54 -19.79 10.24 -7.03
CA PRO A 54 -19.52 10.50 -5.62
C PRO A 54 -18.34 9.66 -5.12
N GLY A 55 -17.28 10.33 -4.67
CA GLY A 55 -16.07 9.68 -4.13
C GLY A 55 -14.92 9.52 -5.13
N GLN A 56 -15.14 9.74 -6.44
CA GLN A 56 -14.07 9.77 -7.43
C GLN A 56 -13.47 11.17 -7.52
N LYS A 57 -12.52 11.46 -6.63
CA LYS A 57 -11.83 12.76 -6.59
C LYS A 57 -10.97 12.97 -7.82
N VAL A 58 -11.04 14.18 -8.39
CA VAL A 58 -10.18 14.60 -9.49
C VAL A 58 -8.71 14.60 -9.04
N GLY A 59 -7.87 13.88 -9.78
CA GLY A 59 -6.44 13.82 -9.51
C GLY A 59 -5.76 15.19 -9.68
N ARG A 60 -4.63 15.41 -9.01
CA ARG A 60 -3.93 16.73 -9.05
C ARG A 60 -3.50 17.12 -10.47
N LEU A 61 -3.02 16.17 -11.27
CA LEU A 61 -2.65 16.44 -12.66
C LEU A 61 -3.87 16.61 -13.57
N GLN A 62 -4.93 15.83 -13.36
CA GLN A 62 -6.19 16.01 -14.07
C GLN A 62 -6.76 17.42 -13.81
N LEU A 63 -6.73 17.87 -12.56
CA LEU A 63 -7.11 19.22 -12.17
C LEU A 63 -6.21 20.27 -12.83
N PHE A 64 -4.90 20.02 -12.93
CA PHE A 64 -3.98 20.88 -13.67
C PHE A 64 -4.37 20.98 -15.15
N ASN A 65 -4.67 19.86 -15.81
CA ASN A 65 -5.09 19.81 -17.21
C ASN A 65 -6.38 20.60 -17.44
N ILE A 66 -7.39 20.44 -16.58
CA ILE A 66 -8.66 21.18 -16.66
C ILE A 66 -8.42 22.68 -16.49
N THR A 67 -7.59 23.06 -15.53
CA THR A 67 -7.38 24.45 -15.15
C THR A 67 -6.39 25.20 -16.03
N HIS A 68 -5.57 24.52 -16.84
CA HIS A 68 -4.53 25.14 -17.70
C HIS A 68 -4.74 24.84 -19.19
N ARG A 69 -5.96 24.46 -19.57
CA ARG A 69 -6.43 24.41 -20.96
C ARG A 69 -7.26 25.63 -21.30
N LYS A 70 -7.26 26.00 -22.58
CA LYS A 70 -8.18 26.98 -23.17
C LYS A 70 -9.51 26.30 -23.51
N LYS A 71 -10.52 27.10 -23.88
CA LYS A 71 -11.85 26.60 -24.28
C LYS A 71 -11.81 25.70 -25.52
N ASP A 72 -10.81 25.86 -26.38
CA ASP A 72 -10.57 25.03 -27.56
C ASP A 72 -9.87 23.69 -27.24
N GLY A 73 -9.55 23.44 -25.96
CA GLY A 73 -8.88 22.23 -25.50
C GLY A 73 -7.35 22.25 -25.59
N THR A 74 -6.76 23.30 -26.18
CA THR A 74 -5.30 23.45 -26.28
C THR A 74 -4.69 23.91 -24.96
N PRO A 75 -3.42 23.57 -24.67
CA PRO A 75 -2.69 24.11 -23.54
C PRO A 75 -2.60 25.64 -23.63
N MET A 76 -2.65 26.31 -22.48
CA MET A 76 -2.59 27.77 -22.46
C MET A 76 -1.21 28.35 -22.77
N SER A 77 -0.14 27.61 -22.50
CA SER A 77 1.26 27.93 -22.84
C SER A 77 2.05 26.67 -23.18
N SER A 78 3.24 26.85 -23.75
CA SER A 78 4.19 25.75 -24.03
C SER A 78 4.64 25.04 -22.76
N GLU A 79 4.91 25.76 -21.68
CA GLU A 79 5.30 25.16 -20.40
C GLU A 79 4.15 24.37 -19.76
N ALA A 80 2.92 24.84 -19.92
CA ALA A 80 1.75 24.07 -19.50
C ALA A 80 1.69 22.77 -20.30
N ALA A 81 1.88 22.81 -21.62
CA ALA A 81 1.93 21.62 -22.48
C ALA A 81 3.00 20.63 -22.03
N GLU A 82 4.23 21.11 -21.77
CA GLU A 82 5.32 20.27 -21.24
C GLU A 82 4.92 19.59 -19.93
N ILE A 83 4.24 20.30 -19.02
CA ILE A 83 3.77 19.73 -17.76
C ILE A 83 2.68 18.68 -17.98
N MET A 84 1.78 18.88 -18.93
CA MET A 84 0.75 17.88 -19.28
C MET A 84 1.38 16.60 -19.85
N ASP A 85 2.49 16.75 -20.57
CA ASP A 85 3.22 15.64 -21.17
C ASP A 85 4.16 14.91 -20.20
N ILE A 86 4.32 15.41 -18.96
CA ILE A 86 5.14 14.74 -17.92
C ILE A 86 4.65 13.32 -17.67
N ASP A 87 3.34 13.07 -17.61
CA ASP A 87 2.81 11.72 -17.41
C ASP A 87 3.23 10.79 -18.55
N ASN A 88 3.04 11.23 -19.79
CA ASN A 88 3.46 10.46 -20.95
C ASN A 88 4.98 10.22 -20.93
N ARG A 89 5.77 11.21 -20.52
CA ARG A 89 7.23 11.09 -20.39
C ARG A 89 7.63 10.09 -19.31
N ILE A 90 7.07 10.20 -18.10
CA ILE A 90 7.33 9.28 -16.99
C ILE A 90 6.93 7.86 -17.39
N ILE A 91 5.74 7.68 -17.98
CA ILE A 91 5.28 6.37 -18.42
C ILE A 91 6.21 5.83 -19.53
N ASN A 92 6.71 6.68 -20.43
CA ASN A 92 7.68 6.26 -21.46
C ASN A 92 9.05 5.91 -20.87
N GLU A 93 9.54 6.64 -19.87
CA GLU A 93 10.81 6.35 -19.19
C GLU A 93 10.73 5.03 -18.42
N VAL A 94 9.60 4.76 -17.75
CA VAL A 94 9.42 3.56 -16.91
C VAL A 94 9.01 2.33 -17.74
N LEU A 95 8.10 2.48 -18.72
CA LEU A 95 7.51 1.37 -19.47
C LEU A 95 7.96 1.27 -20.94
N GLY A 96 8.73 2.25 -21.42
CA GLY A 96 9.12 2.38 -22.82
C GLY A 96 8.10 3.16 -23.67
N PRO A 97 8.50 3.62 -24.87
CA PRO A 97 7.63 4.35 -25.79
C PRO A 97 6.44 3.51 -26.25
N GLU A 98 5.33 4.17 -26.58
CA GLU A 98 4.11 3.48 -27.03
C GLU A 98 4.36 2.83 -28.38
N ARG A 99 3.92 1.58 -28.53
CA ARG A 99 4.01 0.84 -29.78
C ARG A 99 2.62 0.52 -30.26
N TYR A 100 2.35 0.83 -31.53
CA TYR A 100 1.10 0.48 -32.19
C TYR A 100 0.81 -1.02 -32.01
N GLY A 101 -0.41 -1.35 -31.58
CA GLY A 101 -0.84 -2.74 -31.37
C GLY A 101 -0.37 -3.38 -30.06
N ARG A 102 0.11 -2.62 -29.08
CA ARG A 102 0.50 -3.13 -27.75
C ARG A 102 -0.22 -2.38 -26.63
N VAL A 103 -0.67 -3.08 -25.60
CA VAL A 103 -1.28 -2.48 -24.41
C VAL A 103 -0.24 -2.33 -23.29
N ARG A 104 -0.09 -1.11 -22.75
CA ARG A 104 0.79 -0.84 -21.59
C ARG A 104 0.33 -1.61 -20.35
N PHE A 105 1.25 -1.84 -19.41
CA PHE A 105 1.03 -2.54 -18.13
C PHE A 105 0.71 -4.05 -18.18
N GLN A 106 0.42 -4.63 -19.36
CA GLN A 106 0.11 -6.06 -19.51
C GLN A 106 1.31 -6.93 -19.94
N GLY A 107 2.49 -6.33 -20.13
CA GLY A 107 3.68 -7.04 -20.59
C GLY A 107 3.84 -7.02 -22.13
N SER A 108 4.73 -7.86 -22.66
CA SER A 108 4.93 -7.97 -24.11
C SER A 108 3.86 -8.86 -24.76
N GLY A 109 3.43 -8.49 -25.96
CA GLY A 109 2.56 -9.34 -26.81
C GLY A 109 1.06 -9.09 -26.70
N VAL A 110 0.57 -8.43 -25.65
CA VAL A 110 -0.87 -8.14 -25.50
C VAL A 110 -1.28 -6.97 -26.41
N ASN A 111 -2.17 -7.23 -27.36
CA ASN A 111 -2.70 -6.20 -28.26
C ASN A 111 -4.07 -5.66 -27.82
N PRO A 112 -4.47 -4.44 -28.24
CA PRO A 112 -5.74 -3.85 -27.84
C PRO A 112 -6.96 -4.73 -28.11
N THR A 113 -6.97 -5.48 -29.21
CA THR A 113 -8.08 -6.39 -29.57
C THR A 113 -8.18 -7.61 -28.65
N GLN A 114 -7.05 -8.14 -28.19
CA GLN A 114 -7.01 -9.23 -27.22
C GLN A 114 -7.38 -8.76 -25.81
N TYR A 115 -7.00 -7.53 -25.46
CA TYR A 115 -7.23 -6.99 -24.13
C TYR A 115 -8.64 -6.42 -23.94
N PHE A 116 -9.07 -5.55 -24.86
CA PHE A 116 -10.38 -4.89 -24.81
C PHE A 116 -11.47 -5.67 -25.55
N GLY A 117 -11.11 -6.75 -26.26
CA GLY A 117 -12.00 -7.45 -27.18
C GLY A 117 -12.16 -6.72 -28.51
N SER A 118 -12.66 -7.41 -29.53
CA SER A 118 -13.09 -6.78 -30.78
C SER A 118 -14.31 -5.89 -30.50
N THR A 119 -14.09 -4.58 -30.36
CA THR A 119 -15.15 -3.58 -30.22
C THR A 119 -15.81 -3.30 -31.56
N SER A 120 -16.54 -4.28 -32.07
CA SER A 120 -17.55 -4.10 -33.12
C SER A 120 -18.90 -4.48 -32.51
N HIS A 121 -19.52 -3.52 -31.81
CA HIS A 121 -20.91 -3.56 -31.34
C HIS A 121 -21.47 -4.91 -30.87
N GLN A 122 -21.10 -5.33 -29.66
CA GLN A 122 -21.94 -6.18 -28.80
C GLN A 122 -21.39 -6.16 -27.36
N TYR A 123 -21.49 -5.00 -26.70
CA TYR A 123 -21.19 -4.90 -25.27
C TYR A 123 -22.49 -4.99 -24.47
N MET A 124 -22.89 -6.22 -24.18
CA MET A 124 -23.26 -6.69 -22.86
C MET A 124 -22.95 -8.19 -22.83
N PRO A 125 -21.95 -8.67 -22.07
CA PRO A 125 -21.98 -10.05 -21.61
C PRO A 125 -23.29 -10.20 -20.84
N SER A 126 -24.14 -11.16 -21.22
CA SER A 126 -25.38 -11.44 -20.49
C SER A 126 -25.07 -11.56 -19.00
N GLU A 127 -25.84 -10.91 -18.12
CA GLU A 127 -25.64 -10.98 -16.65
C GLU A 127 -25.51 -12.42 -16.14
N SER A 128 -26.15 -13.38 -16.83
CA SER A 128 -26.03 -14.80 -16.56
C SER A 128 -24.60 -15.35 -16.68
N GLN A 129 -23.81 -14.83 -17.63
CA GLN A 129 -22.43 -15.29 -17.88
C GLN A 129 -21.48 -14.75 -16.81
N SER A 130 -21.61 -13.47 -16.42
CA SER A 130 -20.81 -12.89 -15.33
C SER A 130 -21.18 -13.48 -13.97
N GLN A 131 -22.45 -13.78 -13.72
CA GLN A 131 -22.89 -14.43 -12.49
C GLN A 131 -22.37 -15.88 -12.38
N ALA A 132 -22.40 -16.66 -13.47
CA ALA A 132 -21.87 -18.03 -13.47
C ALA A 132 -20.36 -18.07 -13.16
N GLU A 133 -19.60 -17.11 -13.71
CA GLU A 133 -18.16 -17.03 -13.51
C GLU A 133 -17.81 -16.57 -12.09
N VAL A 134 -18.56 -15.61 -11.54
CA VAL A 134 -18.46 -15.21 -10.13
C VAL A 134 -18.79 -16.37 -9.19
N GLN A 135 -19.82 -17.16 -9.50
CA GLN A 135 -20.19 -18.32 -8.67
C GLN A 135 -19.09 -19.38 -8.70
N ARG A 136 -18.53 -19.68 -9.87
CA ARG A 136 -17.40 -20.61 -10.00
C ARG A 136 -16.18 -20.16 -9.19
N LEU A 137 -15.87 -18.86 -9.20
CA LEU A 137 -14.77 -18.31 -8.40
C LEU A 137 -15.05 -18.42 -6.90
N LYS A 138 -16.29 -18.18 -6.45
CA LYS A 138 -16.69 -18.40 -5.06
C LYS A 138 -16.52 -19.85 -4.63
N ASP A 139 -16.95 -20.79 -5.47
CA ASP A 139 -16.83 -22.22 -5.17
C ASP A 139 -15.36 -22.65 -5.09
N GLN A 140 -14.50 -22.12 -5.97
CA GLN A 140 -13.05 -22.33 -5.89
C GLN A 140 -12.45 -21.77 -4.60
N ILE A 141 -12.85 -20.57 -4.17
CA ILE A 141 -12.36 -19.97 -2.92
C ILE A 141 -12.75 -20.85 -1.72
N VAL A 142 -14.00 -21.33 -1.68
CA VAL A 142 -14.47 -22.24 -0.62
C VAL A 142 -13.67 -23.54 -0.63
N GLN A 143 -13.41 -24.13 -1.81
CA GLN A 143 -12.63 -25.35 -1.93
C GLN A 143 -11.17 -25.16 -1.47
N ILE A 144 -10.53 -24.06 -1.88
CA ILE A 144 -9.16 -23.74 -1.47
C ILE A 144 -9.11 -23.57 0.05
N GLN A 145 -10.05 -22.81 0.62
CA GLN A 145 -10.12 -22.58 2.06
C GLN A 145 -10.27 -23.89 2.85
N ALA A 146 -11.17 -24.77 2.42
CA ALA A 146 -11.34 -26.09 3.04
C ALA A 146 -10.04 -26.92 2.98
N SER A 147 -9.37 -26.93 1.82
CA SER A 147 -8.10 -27.67 1.66
C SER A 147 -6.95 -27.09 2.49
N THR A 148 -6.93 -25.77 2.72
CA THR A 148 -5.94 -25.13 3.58
C THR A 148 -6.19 -25.40 5.05
N ASP A 149 -7.46 -25.39 5.48
CA ASP A 149 -7.83 -25.66 6.88
C ASP A 149 -7.54 -27.11 7.27
N GLU A 150 -7.72 -28.04 6.33
CA GLU A 150 -7.39 -29.45 6.52
C GLU A 150 -5.87 -29.66 6.66
N LYS A 151 -5.07 -29.01 5.80
CA LYS A 151 -3.59 -29.03 5.91
C LYS A 151 -3.09 -28.39 7.21
N ILE A 152 -3.69 -27.28 7.64
CA ILE A 152 -3.33 -26.63 8.91
C ILE A 152 -3.63 -27.56 10.09
N SER A 153 -4.76 -28.26 10.05
CA SER A 153 -5.15 -29.20 11.11
C SER A 153 -4.20 -30.40 11.17
N GLN A 154 -3.80 -30.95 10.03
CA GLN A 154 -2.81 -32.03 9.96
C GLN A 154 -1.45 -31.59 10.52
N LEU A 155 -0.93 -30.44 10.10
CA LEU A 155 0.35 -29.92 10.58
C LEU A 155 0.34 -29.63 12.08
N ARG A 156 -0.77 -29.12 12.63
CA ARG A 156 -0.91 -28.91 14.07
C ARG A 156 -0.94 -30.22 14.85
N ALA A 157 -1.64 -31.24 14.35
CA ALA A 157 -1.67 -32.56 14.98
C ALA A 157 -0.30 -33.23 14.95
N GLU A 158 0.43 -33.13 13.84
CA GLU A 158 1.79 -33.68 13.72
C GLU A 158 2.78 -32.96 14.64
N ALA A 159 2.70 -31.63 14.74
CA ALA A 159 3.52 -30.86 15.68
C ALA A 159 3.25 -31.28 17.14
N ALA A 160 1.98 -31.39 17.53
CA ALA A 160 1.60 -31.83 18.88
C ALA A 160 2.08 -33.26 19.20
N ALA A 161 2.06 -34.16 18.22
CA ALA A 161 2.59 -35.51 18.37
C ALA A 161 4.11 -35.51 18.60
N ARG A 162 4.88 -34.70 17.84
CA ARG A 162 6.33 -34.57 18.04
C ARG A 162 6.69 -33.96 19.39
N ASP A 163 5.95 -32.96 19.84
CA ASP A 163 6.16 -32.32 21.15
C ASP A 163 5.87 -33.30 22.30
N ALA A 164 4.80 -34.10 22.20
CA ALA A 164 4.49 -35.13 23.18
C ALA A 164 5.55 -36.23 23.23
N GLU A 165 6.08 -36.65 22.08
CA GLU A 165 7.15 -37.64 22.02
C GLU A 165 8.47 -37.11 22.61
N ALA A 166 8.79 -35.83 22.35
CA ALA A 166 9.94 -35.16 22.95
C ALA A 166 9.82 -35.06 24.48
N ALA A 167 8.64 -34.69 24.99
CA ALA A 167 8.37 -34.64 26.42
C ALA A 167 8.46 -36.03 27.08
N ALA A 168 7.98 -37.08 26.41
CA ALA A 168 8.11 -38.45 26.90
C ALA A 168 9.58 -38.89 26.99
N ARG A 169 10.39 -38.59 25.96
CA ARG A 169 11.83 -38.87 25.95
C ARG A 169 12.57 -38.12 27.06
N GLU A 170 12.23 -36.86 27.30
CA GLU A 170 12.83 -36.06 28.38
C GLU A 170 12.45 -36.60 29.77
N ALA A 171 11.17 -36.96 29.96
CA ALA A 171 10.71 -37.55 31.22
C ALA A 171 11.43 -38.88 31.54
N GLU A 172 11.69 -39.71 30.53
CA GLU A 172 12.44 -40.95 30.71
C GLU A 172 13.91 -40.69 31.10
N GLN A 173 14.56 -39.72 30.45
CA GLN A 173 15.94 -39.32 30.79
C GLN A 173 16.02 -38.79 32.23
N ASN A 174 15.05 -37.95 32.63
CA ASN A 174 14.98 -37.43 33.99
C ASN A 174 14.76 -38.54 35.03
N ARG A 175 13.97 -39.58 34.71
CA ARG A 175 13.84 -40.76 35.58
C ARG A 175 15.17 -41.48 35.77
N LYS A 176 15.88 -41.77 34.66
CA LYS A 176 17.20 -42.42 34.70
C LYS A 176 18.22 -41.61 35.51
N TYR A 177 18.22 -40.28 35.35
CA TYR A 177 19.08 -39.39 36.11
C TYR A 177 18.77 -39.42 37.62
N ASN A 178 17.50 -39.36 38.00
CA ASN A 178 17.08 -39.41 39.40
C ASN A 178 17.43 -40.76 40.06
N GLU A 179 17.26 -41.87 39.36
CA GLU A 179 17.67 -43.19 39.84
C GLU A 179 19.18 -43.25 40.11
N LEU A 180 20.00 -42.74 39.19
CA LEU A 180 21.45 -42.67 39.37
C LEU A 180 21.83 -41.81 40.58
N GLN A 181 21.15 -40.68 40.78
CA GLN A 181 21.38 -39.79 41.93
C GLN A 181 21.05 -40.50 43.26
N GLN A 182 19.96 -41.28 43.31
CA GLN A 182 19.61 -42.08 44.49
C GLN A 182 20.65 -43.17 44.77
N GLN A 183 21.13 -43.88 43.75
CA GLN A 183 22.18 -44.89 43.91
C GLN A 183 23.46 -44.28 44.48
N LEU A 184 23.88 -43.11 43.99
CA LEU A 184 25.05 -42.40 44.48
C LEU A 184 24.90 -41.99 45.95
N GLN A 185 23.73 -41.44 46.33
CA GLN A 185 23.43 -41.10 47.72
C GLN A 185 23.48 -42.33 48.64
N SER A 186 22.90 -43.46 48.21
CA SER A 186 22.95 -44.70 48.98
C SER A 186 24.39 -45.17 49.21
N MET A 187 25.25 -45.07 48.18
CA MET A 187 26.67 -45.44 48.29
C MET A 187 27.43 -44.51 49.24
N MET A 188 27.21 -43.18 49.16
CA MET A 188 27.80 -42.22 50.09
C MET A 188 27.40 -42.49 51.54
N THR A 189 26.13 -42.84 51.77
CA THR A 189 25.62 -43.14 53.12
C THR A 189 26.29 -44.39 53.69
N MET A 190 26.40 -45.46 52.90
CA MET A 190 27.10 -46.69 53.30
C MET A 190 28.59 -46.44 53.57
N PHE A 191 29.25 -45.65 52.73
CA PHE A 191 30.66 -45.29 52.91
C PHE A 191 30.90 -44.51 54.21
N HIS A 192 30.01 -43.56 54.53
CA HIS A 192 30.08 -42.79 55.76
C HIS A 192 29.89 -43.66 57.02
N GLN A 193 28.97 -44.64 56.97
CA GLN A 193 28.78 -45.62 58.04
C GLN A 193 30.00 -46.55 58.22
N PHE A 194 30.67 -46.93 57.13
CA PHE A 194 31.90 -47.71 57.17
C PHE A 194 33.07 -46.93 57.82
N GLN A 195 33.14 -45.62 57.60
CA GLN A 195 34.18 -44.77 58.20
C GLN A 195 33.91 -44.44 59.68
N ASN A 196 32.65 -44.45 60.12
CA ASN A 196 32.25 -44.17 61.50
C ASN A 196 31.41 -45.34 62.06
N PRO A 197 32.04 -46.46 62.45
CA PRO A 197 31.29 -47.57 63.02
C PRO A 197 30.67 -47.15 64.36
N PRO A 198 29.40 -47.50 64.62
CA PRO A 198 28.79 -47.23 65.91
C PRO A 198 29.55 -47.97 67.00
N SER A 199 29.89 -47.24 68.08
CA SER A 199 30.63 -47.75 69.23
C SER A 199 29.83 -48.71 70.10
#